data_AF-A0A069IIP6-F1
#
_entry.id   AF-A0A069IIP6-F1
#
_cell.length_a   1.000
_cell.length_b   1.000
_cell.length_c   1.000
_cell.angle_alpha   90.00
_cell.angle_beta   90.00
_cell.angle_gamma   90.00
#
_symmetry.space_group_name_H-M   'P 1'
#
loop_
_entity.id
_entity.type
_entity.pdbx_description
1 polymer ?
#
loop_
_entity_poly.entity_id
_entity_poly.type
_entity_poly.pdbx_seq_one_letter_code
_entity_poly.pdbx_strand_id
1 'polypeptide(L)'
;MTLLRFDPLLMTQSSSLPSPHASSGADLSSGYLPGMPYRHYKGGAYAIVGLGVIESDLSQVVVYESMRDRSRLWVRPLDVFAENVPTPQGTQPRFAPDWPASLGCLDFLPRATVLQVLGCYDAPYRHYHDRRHVLEMFEAAQARGVALTPAQALAVLFHDAVYVPGCEHNEAASAALIETMIVGVDAAVTSLAARIVMDTRGHRASVPESELVLDLDLCRLAASPADFDAWTAAVFEENRALLANRTGLDGDALFAAFMQRRIAFLQGLAQRAQLFLTPAFADCEALARANIARMAAGG
;
A
#
# COMPACT_ATOMS: atom_id res chain seq x y z
N MET A 1 70.36 53.11 32.68
CA MET A 1 69.61 52.26 33.62
C MET A 1 68.98 51.13 32.81
N THR A 2 69.67 49.99 32.69
CA THR A 2 69.47 48.76 33.49
C THR A 2 68.36 47.91 32.86
N LEU A 3 68.71 46.97 31.97
CA LEU A 3 68.75 45.50 32.20
C LEU A 3 67.33 44.91 32.41
N LEU A 4 66.85 43.95 31.59
CA LEU A 4 67.26 42.54 31.63
C LEU A 4 66.77 41.77 30.40
N ARG A 5 67.62 40.86 29.89
CA ARG A 5 67.29 39.71 29.04
C ARG A 5 66.58 38.62 29.87
N PHE A 6 65.71 37.81 29.24
CA PHE A 6 65.61 36.36 29.46
C PHE A 6 64.88 35.70 28.25
N ASP A 7 65.58 34.82 27.55
CA ASP A 7 65.05 33.72 26.71
C ASP A 7 64.98 32.48 27.62
N PRO A 8 64.04 31.51 27.48
CA PRO A 8 64.25 30.45 26.48
C PRO A 8 63.01 29.66 25.96
N LEU A 9 63.27 28.92 24.88
CA LEU A 9 62.51 27.81 24.26
C LEU A 9 61.76 26.85 25.21
N LEU A 10 60.56 26.42 24.81
CA LEU A 10 60.13 25.01 24.92
C LEU A 10 58.99 24.64 23.95
N MET A 11 59.25 23.56 23.22
CA MET A 11 58.40 22.87 22.25
C MET A 11 57.05 22.42 22.86
N THR A 12 55.97 22.49 22.09
CA THR A 12 54.93 21.45 22.14
C THR A 12 54.43 21.11 20.73
N GLN A 13 54.46 19.82 20.45
CA GLN A 13 54.02 19.19 19.21
C GLN A 13 52.50 19.35 19.06
N SER A 14 52.03 19.71 17.87
CA SER A 14 50.64 19.45 17.48
C SER A 14 50.61 18.25 16.55
N SER A 15 50.15 17.15 17.11
CA SER A 15 49.86 15.89 16.47
C SER A 15 48.82 16.07 15.37
N SER A 16 49.18 15.70 14.14
CA SER A 16 48.24 15.48 13.04
C SER A 16 47.30 14.33 13.39
N LEU A 17 46.02 14.64 13.60
CA LEU A 17 44.95 13.64 13.62
C LEU A 17 44.74 13.12 12.19
N PRO A 18 44.61 11.80 11.98
CA PRO A 18 44.23 11.27 10.67
C PRO A 18 42.76 11.57 10.39
N SER A 19 42.47 12.13 9.20
CA SER A 19 41.10 12.29 8.71
C SER A 19 40.47 10.92 8.48
N PRO A 20 39.32 10.61 9.09
CA PRO A 20 38.58 9.42 8.75
C PRO A 20 37.72 9.69 7.51
N HIS A 21 37.99 8.89 6.47
CA HIS A 21 37.04 8.55 5.40
C HIS A 21 36.59 9.65 4.44
N ALA A 22 37.46 9.95 3.47
CA ALA A 22 36.99 10.07 2.09
C ALA A 22 36.65 8.66 1.58
N SER A 23 35.42 8.18 1.82
CA SER A 23 34.85 7.06 1.07
C SER A 23 34.12 7.61 -0.15
N SER A 24 34.45 7.06 -1.31
CA SER A 24 33.83 7.33 -2.59
C SER A 24 32.30 7.37 -2.49
N GLY A 25 31.71 8.52 -2.83
CA GLY A 25 30.27 8.77 -2.81
C GLY A 25 29.52 7.94 -3.87
N ALA A 26 29.36 6.64 -3.61
CA ALA A 26 28.21 5.93 -4.13
C ALA A 26 27.01 6.38 -3.31
N ASP A 27 25.98 6.89 -3.98
CA ASP A 27 24.75 7.28 -3.31
C ASP A 27 24.03 6.03 -2.77
N LEU A 28 24.29 5.72 -1.50
CA LEU A 28 23.69 4.59 -0.78
C LEU A 28 22.17 4.72 -0.67
N SER A 29 21.59 5.88 -0.99
CA SER A 29 20.15 6.12 -0.95
C SER A 29 19.36 5.38 -2.04
N SER A 30 20.02 5.01 -3.14
CA SER A 30 19.39 4.52 -4.39
C SER A 30 18.58 3.22 -4.29
N GLY A 31 18.55 2.56 -3.11
CA GLY A 31 17.77 1.36 -2.85
C GLY A 31 16.77 1.44 -1.69
N TYR A 32 16.65 2.59 -1.01
CA TYR A 32 15.82 2.74 0.19
C TYR A 32 14.64 3.67 -0.05
N LEU A 33 13.48 3.08 -0.30
CA LEU A 33 12.29 3.79 -0.74
C LEU A 33 11.30 4.01 0.41
N PRO A 34 10.70 5.22 0.55
CA PRO A 34 9.57 5.44 1.44
C PRO A 34 8.44 4.44 1.18
N GLY A 35 7.84 3.91 2.24
CA GLY A 35 6.81 2.87 2.21
C GLY A 35 7.36 1.45 2.02
N MET A 36 8.64 1.27 1.67
CA MET A 36 9.20 -0.06 1.45
C MET A 36 9.32 -0.83 2.77
N PRO A 37 8.77 -2.06 2.85
CA PRO A 37 8.88 -2.89 4.04
C PRO A 37 10.28 -3.52 4.14
N TYR A 38 10.80 -3.56 5.37
CA TYR A 38 12.06 -4.20 5.74
C TYR A 38 11.88 -5.04 7.00
N ARG A 39 12.62 -6.14 7.07
CA ARG A 39 12.69 -7.01 8.22
C ARG A 39 14.06 -6.91 8.87
N HIS A 40 14.09 -6.55 10.14
CA HIS A 40 15.29 -6.57 10.94
C HIS A 40 15.72 -8.03 11.19
N TYR A 41 17.02 -8.30 11.28
CA TYR A 41 17.55 -9.66 11.52
C TYR A 41 17.01 -10.34 12.79
N LYS A 42 16.53 -9.55 13.76
CA LYS A 42 15.84 -10.03 14.98
C LYS A 42 14.33 -10.26 14.80
N GLY A 43 13.82 -10.17 13.58
CA GLY A 43 12.42 -10.46 13.22
C GLY A 43 11.46 -9.27 13.14
N GLY A 44 11.80 -8.11 13.71
CA GLY A 44 10.92 -6.92 13.68
C GLY A 44 10.69 -6.41 12.25
N ALA A 45 9.44 -6.06 11.91
CA ALA A 45 9.07 -5.49 10.62
C ALA A 45 8.91 -3.95 10.71
N TYR A 46 9.45 -3.27 9.72
CA TYR A 46 9.57 -1.82 9.66
C TYR A 46 9.28 -1.30 8.26
N ALA A 47 8.79 -0.07 8.15
CA ALA A 47 8.67 0.64 6.89
C ALA A 47 9.55 1.89 6.92
N ILE A 48 10.24 2.17 5.81
CA ILE A 48 10.96 3.44 5.66
C ILE A 48 9.94 4.55 5.48
N VAL A 49 10.06 5.62 6.27
CA VAL A 49 9.24 6.82 6.14
C VAL A 49 9.93 7.82 5.20
N GLY A 50 11.25 7.93 5.29
CA GLY A 50 12.02 8.83 4.45
C GLY A 50 13.51 8.68 4.67
N LEU A 51 14.27 9.26 3.75
CA LEU A 51 15.71 9.48 3.90
C LEU A 51 15.93 10.93 4.32
N GLY A 52 16.91 11.13 5.19
CA GLY A 52 17.29 12.44 5.70
C GLY A 52 18.78 12.66 5.59
N VAL A 53 19.18 13.91 5.81
CA VAL A 53 20.57 14.33 5.94
C VAL A 53 20.70 15.06 7.27
N ILE A 54 21.68 14.69 8.07
CA ILE A 54 22.03 15.42 9.29
C ILE A 54 22.74 16.71 8.87
N GLU A 55 22.17 17.86 9.19
CA GLU A 55 22.70 19.15 8.72
C GLU A 55 24.12 19.44 9.22
N SER A 56 24.45 19.02 10.45
CA SER A 56 25.73 19.34 11.09
C SER A 56 26.95 18.67 10.46
N ASP A 57 26.78 17.50 9.84
CA ASP A 57 27.87 16.71 9.27
C ASP A 57 27.57 16.14 7.87
N LEU A 58 26.39 16.44 7.34
CA LEU A 58 25.88 15.99 6.04
C LEU A 58 25.77 14.47 5.90
N SER A 59 25.81 13.71 7.01
CA SER A 59 25.63 12.26 6.97
C SER A 59 24.18 11.88 6.64
N GLN A 60 24.01 10.80 5.88
CA GLN A 60 22.68 10.30 5.50
C GLN A 60 22.08 9.46 6.63
N VAL A 61 20.77 9.61 6.84
CA VAL A 61 19.98 8.81 7.80
C VAL A 61 18.74 8.21 7.15
N VAL A 62 18.29 7.09 7.71
CA VAL A 62 16.99 6.49 7.43
C VAL A 62 16.05 6.83 8.58
N VAL A 63 14.90 7.42 8.26
CA VAL A 63 13.77 7.55 9.16
C VAL A 63 12.81 6.40 8.88
N TYR A 64 12.50 5.60 9.88
CA TYR A 64 11.67 4.40 9.73
C TYR A 64 10.78 4.20 10.95
N GLU A 65 9.72 3.42 10.80
CA GLU A 65 8.76 3.14 11.85
C GLU A 65 8.47 1.64 11.95
N SER A 66 8.00 1.18 13.11
CA SER A 66 7.57 -0.21 13.23
C SER A 66 6.22 -0.40 12.56
N MET A 67 6.06 -1.50 11.82
CA MET A 67 4.75 -1.87 11.26
C MET A 67 3.75 -2.34 12.33
N ARG A 68 4.21 -2.66 13.55
CA ARG A 68 3.35 -3.06 14.68
C ARG A 68 2.93 -1.88 15.54
N ASP A 69 3.82 -0.92 15.76
CA ASP A 69 3.57 0.28 16.55
C ASP A 69 4.16 1.49 15.84
N ARG A 70 3.27 2.28 15.22
CA ARG A 70 3.60 3.47 14.43
C ARG A 70 3.65 4.75 15.25
N SER A 71 3.57 4.66 16.59
CA SER A 71 3.60 5.84 17.47
C SER A 71 4.97 6.53 17.56
N ARG A 72 6.02 5.89 17.03
CA ARG A 72 7.40 6.39 17.10
C ARG A 72 8.10 6.26 15.75
N LEU A 73 8.82 7.33 15.40
CA LEU A 73 9.82 7.32 14.35
C LEU A 73 11.19 7.00 14.95
N TRP A 74 11.92 6.15 14.26
CA TRP A 74 13.30 5.80 14.55
C TRP A 74 14.19 6.45 13.49
N VAL A 75 15.35 6.94 13.92
CA VAL A 75 16.37 7.50 13.02
C VAL A 75 17.64 6.69 13.19
N ARG A 76 18.28 6.32 12.08
CA ARG A 76 19.54 5.57 12.08
C ARG A 76 20.44 6.06 10.94
N PRO A 77 21.77 6.15 11.13
CA PRO A 77 22.70 6.35 10.03
C PRO A 77 22.46 5.34 8.91
N LEU A 78 22.48 5.80 7.65
CA LEU A 78 22.13 4.98 6.49
C LEU A 78 23.08 3.79 6.32
N ASP A 79 24.37 3.99 6.54
CA ASP A 79 25.39 2.95 6.52
C ASP A 79 25.13 1.85 7.57
N VAL A 80 24.75 2.24 8.80
CA VAL A 80 24.40 1.32 9.89
C VAL A 80 23.07 0.61 9.60
N PHE A 81 22.13 1.24 8.90
CA PHE A 81 20.91 0.56 8.45
C PHE A 81 21.21 -0.49 7.36
N ALA A 82 22.12 -0.15 6.44
CA ALA A 82 22.54 -0.98 5.32
C ALA A 82 23.53 -2.09 5.68
N GLU A 83 24.15 -2.03 6.86
CA GLU A 83 25.25 -2.91 7.20
C GLU A 83 24.84 -4.38 7.31
N ASN A 84 25.80 -5.26 7.10
CA ASN A 84 25.67 -6.66 7.47
C ASN A 84 26.16 -6.88 8.91
N VAL A 85 25.41 -7.67 9.67
CA VAL A 85 25.73 -8.03 11.06
C VAL A 85 26.11 -9.50 11.16
N PRO A 86 27.11 -9.85 11.99
CA PRO A 86 27.39 -11.23 12.33
C PRO A 86 26.31 -11.78 13.25
N THR A 87 25.74 -12.93 12.91
CA THR A 87 24.78 -13.69 13.72
C THR A 87 25.28 -15.13 13.90
N PRO A 88 24.72 -15.92 14.84
CA PRO A 88 25.04 -17.34 14.95
C PRO A 88 24.82 -18.13 13.65
N GLN A 89 24.01 -17.61 12.72
CA GLN A 89 23.69 -18.21 11.42
C GLN A 89 24.59 -17.69 10.29
N GLY A 90 25.56 -16.82 10.60
CA GLY A 90 26.46 -16.20 9.63
C GLY A 90 26.27 -14.69 9.51
N THR A 91 26.92 -14.08 8.52
CA THR A 91 26.77 -12.66 8.22
C THR A 91 25.48 -12.44 7.42
N GLN A 92 24.61 -11.54 7.88
CA GLN A 92 23.36 -11.21 7.19
C GLN A 92 23.05 -9.70 7.28
N PRO A 93 22.20 -9.15 6.39
CA PRO A 93 21.81 -7.75 6.47
C PRO A 93 21.13 -7.43 7.80
N ARG A 94 21.43 -6.25 8.38
CA ARG A 94 20.72 -5.77 9.57
C ARG A 94 19.23 -5.64 9.28
N PHE A 95 18.91 -5.08 8.12
CA PHE A 95 17.56 -4.98 7.57
C PHE A 95 17.55 -5.57 6.15
N ALA A 96 16.69 -6.55 5.91
CA ALA A 96 16.47 -7.12 4.59
C ALA A 96 15.14 -6.61 4.01
N PRO A 97 15.05 -6.34 2.69
CA PRO A 97 13.78 -6.07 2.03
C PRO A 97 12.74 -7.16 2.34
N ASP A 98 11.53 -6.74 2.65
CA ASP A 98 10.43 -7.62 3.05
C ASP A 98 9.24 -7.46 2.09
N TRP A 99 9.54 -7.46 0.79
CA TRP A 99 8.55 -7.29 -0.26
C TRP A 99 7.59 -8.50 -0.27
N PRO A 100 6.27 -8.29 -0.09
CA PRO A 100 5.31 -9.40 -0.08
C PRO A 100 5.36 -10.19 -1.38
N ALA A 101 5.39 -11.52 -1.28
CA ALA A 101 5.43 -12.39 -2.45
C ALA A 101 4.19 -12.23 -3.36
N SER A 102 3.04 -11.86 -2.79
CA SER A 102 1.80 -11.58 -3.51
C SER A 102 1.95 -10.41 -4.50
N LEU A 103 2.85 -9.47 -4.22
CA LEU A 103 3.17 -8.35 -5.11
C LEU A 103 4.22 -8.71 -6.17
N GLY A 104 4.73 -9.94 -6.22
CA GLY A 104 5.71 -10.36 -7.23
C GLY A 104 5.19 -10.29 -8.67
N CYS A 105 3.85 -10.34 -8.86
CA CYS A 105 3.24 -10.08 -10.16
C CYS A 105 3.46 -8.65 -10.68
N LEU A 106 3.93 -7.71 -9.84
CA LEU A 106 4.26 -6.33 -10.19
C LEU A 106 5.77 -6.09 -10.38
N ASP A 107 6.62 -7.13 -10.35
CA ASP A 107 8.08 -6.98 -10.44
C ASP A 107 8.57 -6.39 -11.77
N PHE A 108 7.70 -6.28 -12.77
CA PHE A 108 7.94 -5.56 -14.02
C PHE A 108 7.87 -4.02 -13.86
N LEU A 109 7.48 -3.51 -12.69
CA LEU A 109 7.46 -2.10 -12.34
C LEU A 109 8.57 -1.75 -11.34
N PRO A 110 9.08 -0.50 -11.35
CA PRO A 110 9.86 0.00 -10.23
C PRO A 110 9.04 -0.08 -8.93
N ARG A 111 9.64 -0.63 -7.86
CA ARG A 111 8.98 -0.69 -6.53
C ARG A 111 8.51 0.67 -6.03
N ALA A 112 9.25 1.74 -6.35
CA ALA A 112 8.86 3.11 -6.03
C ALA A 112 7.49 3.48 -6.62
N THR A 113 7.24 3.09 -7.87
CA THR A 113 5.95 3.31 -8.55
C THR A 113 4.84 2.55 -7.84
N VAL A 114 5.06 1.28 -7.50
CA VAL A 114 4.07 0.48 -6.76
C VAL A 114 3.76 1.11 -5.40
N LEU A 115 4.78 1.50 -4.64
CA LEU A 115 4.63 2.14 -3.33
C LEU A 115 3.92 3.49 -3.42
N GLN A 116 4.19 4.28 -4.47
CA GLN A 116 3.51 5.56 -4.71
C GLN A 116 2.01 5.35 -4.92
N VAL A 117 1.61 4.37 -5.74
CA VAL A 117 0.19 4.07 -5.99
C VAL A 117 -0.47 3.50 -4.74
N LEU A 118 0.20 2.59 -4.03
CA LEU A 118 -0.27 2.10 -2.73
C LEU A 118 -0.43 3.24 -1.71
N GLY A 119 0.31 4.34 -1.83
CA GLY A 119 0.16 5.55 -1.01
C GLY A 119 -1.18 6.26 -1.22
N CYS A 120 -1.79 6.16 -2.40
CA CYS A 120 -3.10 6.74 -2.67
C CYS A 120 -4.22 6.13 -1.81
N TYR A 121 -4.01 4.90 -1.33
CA TYR A 121 -4.93 4.16 -0.47
C TYR A 121 -4.79 4.50 1.03
N ASP A 122 -3.78 5.29 1.43
CA ASP A 122 -3.56 5.69 2.82
C ASP A 122 -4.32 6.96 3.22
N ALA A 123 -5.18 7.48 2.35
CA ALA A 123 -5.93 8.69 2.65
C ALA A 123 -6.76 8.50 3.94
N PRO A 124 -6.73 9.46 4.90
CA PRO A 124 -7.31 9.25 6.24
C PRO A 124 -8.80 8.93 6.28
N TYR A 125 -9.54 9.27 5.22
CA TYR A 125 -10.97 9.03 5.09
C TYR A 125 -11.32 7.65 4.49
N ARG A 126 -10.32 6.87 4.05
CA ARG A 126 -10.52 5.51 3.53
C ARG A 126 -10.52 4.53 4.69
N HIS A 127 -11.59 3.74 4.80
CA HIS A 127 -11.78 2.73 5.84
C HIS A 127 -11.98 1.33 5.27
N TYR A 128 -12.62 1.23 4.09
CA TYR A 128 -12.83 0.02 3.32
C TYR A 128 -11.92 -0.02 2.09
N HIS A 129 -11.89 1.06 1.29
CA HIS A 129 -11.08 1.17 0.08
C HIS A 129 -9.66 1.65 0.41
N ASP A 130 -9.02 1.01 1.40
CA ASP A 130 -7.70 1.35 1.88
C ASP A 130 -6.63 0.36 1.39
N ARG A 131 -5.39 0.51 1.87
CA ARG A 131 -4.28 -0.34 1.42
C ARG A 131 -4.54 -1.83 1.69
N ARG A 132 -5.30 -2.18 2.74
CA ARG A 132 -5.58 -3.59 3.08
C ARG A 132 -6.40 -4.25 1.98
N HIS A 133 -7.38 -3.53 1.41
CA HIS A 133 -8.20 -4.00 0.29
C HIS A 133 -7.37 -4.44 -0.90
N VAL A 134 -6.52 -3.55 -1.42
CA VAL A 134 -5.72 -3.85 -2.61
C VAL A 134 -4.69 -4.95 -2.35
N LEU A 135 -4.09 -5.01 -1.16
CA LEU A 135 -3.16 -6.09 -0.79
C LEU A 135 -3.86 -7.44 -0.67
N GLU A 136 -5.05 -7.49 -0.07
CA GLU A 136 -5.85 -8.71 0.05
C GLU A 136 -6.24 -9.28 -1.32
N MET A 137 -6.46 -8.46 -2.35
CA MET A 137 -6.69 -8.94 -3.71
C MET A 137 -5.46 -9.69 -4.26
N PHE A 138 -4.26 -9.14 -4.09
CA PHE A 138 -3.03 -9.83 -4.51
C PHE A 138 -2.79 -11.12 -3.71
N GLU A 139 -3.06 -11.09 -2.41
CA GLU A 139 -2.96 -12.27 -1.54
C GLU A 139 -3.98 -13.35 -1.92
N ALA A 140 -5.22 -12.97 -2.26
CA ALA A 140 -6.26 -13.89 -2.69
C ALA A 140 -5.91 -14.58 -4.01
N ALA A 141 -5.36 -13.83 -4.98
CA ALA A 141 -4.86 -14.40 -6.24
C ALA A 141 -3.73 -15.41 -5.98
N GLN A 142 -2.75 -15.03 -5.14
CA GLN A 142 -1.62 -15.89 -4.80
C GLN A 142 -2.07 -17.17 -4.06
N ALA A 143 -2.93 -17.03 -3.04
CA ALA A 143 -3.43 -18.16 -2.24
C ALA A 143 -4.22 -19.17 -3.09
N ARG A 144 -4.87 -18.71 -4.15
CA ARG A 144 -5.59 -19.54 -5.13
C ARG A 144 -4.70 -20.06 -6.26
N GLY A 145 -3.41 -19.72 -6.29
CA GLY A 145 -2.49 -20.10 -7.35
C GLY A 145 -2.81 -19.47 -8.70
N VAL A 146 -3.55 -18.35 -8.72
CA VAL A 146 -3.92 -17.64 -9.94
C VAL A 146 -2.83 -16.64 -10.29
N ALA A 147 -2.28 -16.77 -11.50
CA ALA A 147 -1.29 -15.84 -12.01
C ALA A 147 -1.98 -14.65 -12.71
N LEU A 148 -1.77 -13.45 -12.19
CA LEU A 148 -2.23 -12.22 -12.85
C LEU A 148 -1.33 -11.89 -14.04
N THR A 149 -1.94 -11.55 -15.18
CA THR A 149 -1.21 -10.90 -16.27
C THR A 149 -0.76 -9.50 -15.85
N PRO A 150 0.23 -8.89 -16.54
CA PRO A 150 0.64 -7.51 -16.26
C PRO A 150 -0.53 -6.50 -16.29
N ALA A 151 -1.49 -6.67 -17.21
CA ALA A 151 -2.66 -5.81 -17.30
C ALA A 151 -3.60 -5.97 -16.10
N GLN A 152 -3.83 -7.21 -15.65
CA GLN A 152 -4.66 -7.48 -14.47
C GLN A 152 -3.96 -7.02 -13.18
N ALA A 153 -2.64 -7.20 -13.05
CA ALA A 153 -1.88 -6.73 -11.90
C ALA A 153 -1.93 -5.19 -11.80
N LEU A 154 -1.80 -4.48 -12.92
CA LEU A 154 -2.03 -3.03 -12.98
C LEU A 154 -3.46 -2.67 -12.60
N ALA A 155 -4.46 -3.35 -13.16
CA ALA A 155 -5.86 -3.06 -12.86
C ALA A 155 -6.19 -3.24 -11.37
N VAL A 156 -5.71 -4.33 -10.74
CA VAL A 156 -5.85 -4.54 -9.29
C VAL A 156 -5.17 -3.41 -8.52
N LEU A 157 -3.94 -3.04 -8.86
CA LEU A 157 -3.20 -1.98 -8.18
C LEU A 157 -3.87 -0.60 -8.29
N PHE A 158 -4.60 -0.33 -9.38
CA PHE A 158 -5.11 1.01 -9.69
C PHE A 158 -6.62 1.19 -9.55
N HIS A 159 -7.46 0.15 -9.52
CA HIS A 159 -8.91 0.30 -9.68
C HIS A 159 -9.54 1.38 -8.77
N ASP A 160 -9.08 1.47 -7.52
CA ASP A 160 -9.49 2.46 -6.53
C ASP A 160 -8.38 3.42 -6.09
N ALA A 161 -7.30 3.54 -6.87
CA ALA A 161 -6.21 4.45 -6.57
C ALA A 161 -6.71 5.90 -6.47
N VAL A 162 -7.68 6.29 -7.30
CA VAL A 162 -8.47 7.51 -7.10
C VAL A 162 -9.84 7.14 -6.56
N TYR A 163 -10.17 7.64 -5.37
CA TYR A 163 -11.46 7.37 -4.74
C TYR A 163 -11.94 8.58 -3.95
N VAL A 164 -13.13 9.03 -4.26
CA VAL A 164 -13.92 9.96 -3.47
C VAL A 164 -15.28 9.32 -3.23
N PRO A 165 -15.73 9.14 -1.97
CA PRO A 165 -17.02 8.55 -1.67
C PRO A 165 -18.16 9.23 -2.45
N GLY A 166 -18.99 8.43 -3.12
CA GLY A 166 -20.13 8.92 -3.89
C GLY A 166 -19.82 9.71 -5.16
N CYS A 167 -18.57 9.68 -5.64
CA CYS A 167 -18.16 10.22 -6.94
C CYS A 167 -18.24 9.15 -8.03
N GLU A 168 -18.89 9.46 -9.16
CA GLU A 168 -19.05 8.52 -10.29
C GLU A 168 -17.84 8.46 -11.23
N HIS A 169 -16.82 9.27 -10.97
CA HIS A 169 -15.62 9.40 -11.81
C HIS A 169 -14.39 8.68 -11.26
N ASN A 170 -14.52 7.97 -10.13
CA ASN A 170 -13.40 7.29 -9.47
C ASN A 170 -12.66 6.34 -10.43
N GLU A 171 -13.38 5.43 -11.09
CA GLU A 171 -12.74 4.44 -11.98
C GLU A 171 -12.15 5.10 -13.23
N ALA A 172 -12.79 6.16 -13.74
CA ALA A 172 -12.26 6.90 -14.88
C ALA A 172 -10.96 7.63 -14.54
N ALA A 173 -10.90 8.24 -13.35
CA ALA A 173 -9.70 8.89 -12.85
C ALA A 173 -8.60 7.88 -12.52
N SER A 174 -8.93 6.75 -11.91
CA SER A 174 -8.02 5.62 -11.68
C SER A 174 -7.46 5.04 -12.98
N ALA A 175 -8.30 4.85 -14.01
CA ALA A 175 -7.88 4.37 -15.32
C ALA A 175 -6.92 5.37 -16.01
N ALA A 176 -7.25 6.68 -15.98
CA ALA A 176 -6.37 7.72 -16.50
C ALA A 176 -5.04 7.82 -15.73
N LEU A 177 -5.03 7.50 -14.43
CA LEU A 177 -3.82 7.48 -13.62
C LEU A 177 -2.83 6.40 -14.10
N ILE A 178 -3.31 5.25 -14.58
CA ILE A 178 -2.45 4.20 -15.17
C ILE A 178 -1.67 4.77 -16.36
N GLU A 179 -2.37 5.41 -17.29
CA GLU A 179 -1.78 5.94 -18.53
C GLU A 179 -0.75 7.05 -18.28
N THR A 180 -0.85 7.75 -17.15
CA THR A 180 0.06 8.86 -16.81
C THR A 180 1.23 8.42 -15.93
N MET A 181 1.03 7.48 -15.00
CA MET A 181 2.06 7.06 -14.05
C MET A 181 2.94 5.92 -14.56
N ILE A 182 2.44 5.06 -15.44
CA ILE A 182 3.17 3.88 -15.89
C ILE A 182 4.01 4.20 -17.13
N VAL A 183 5.32 4.00 -16.99
CA VAL A 183 6.32 4.23 -18.04
C VAL A 183 7.08 2.94 -18.37
N GLY A 184 7.48 2.77 -19.62
CA GLY A 184 8.28 1.60 -20.04
C GLY A 184 7.50 0.28 -20.14
N VAL A 185 6.17 0.32 -20.00
CA VAL A 185 5.26 -0.81 -20.23
C VAL A 185 4.56 -0.62 -21.57
N ASP A 186 4.28 -1.72 -22.28
CA ASP A 186 3.57 -1.70 -23.55
C ASP A 186 2.19 -1.00 -23.42
N ALA A 187 1.88 -0.10 -24.37
CA ALA A 187 0.65 0.67 -24.36
C ALA A 187 -0.61 -0.19 -24.45
N ALA A 188 -0.55 -1.36 -25.08
CA ALA A 188 -1.67 -2.31 -25.11
C ALA A 188 -1.95 -2.88 -23.70
N VAL A 189 -0.91 -3.10 -22.89
CA VAL A 189 -1.05 -3.60 -21.52
C VAL A 189 -1.69 -2.53 -20.63
N THR A 190 -1.23 -1.28 -20.71
CA THR A 190 -1.81 -0.18 -19.92
C THR A 190 -3.23 0.15 -20.35
N SER A 191 -3.53 0.12 -21.65
CA SER A 191 -4.89 0.31 -22.19
C SER A 191 -5.86 -0.78 -21.74
N LEU A 192 -5.41 -2.05 -21.75
CA LEU A 192 -6.22 -3.16 -21.25
C LEU A 192 -6.45 -3.03 -19.74
N ALA A 193 -5.42 -2.66 -18.96
CA ALA A 193 -5.57 -2.41 -17.52
C ALA A 193 -6.59 -1.30 -17.24
N ALA A 194 -6.50 -0.17 -17.95
CA ALA A 194 -7.45 0.93 -17.85
C ALA A 194 -8.89 0.49 -18.20
N ARG A 195 -9.04 -0.37 -19.22
CA ARG A 195 -10.33 -0.96 -19.58
C ARG A 195 -10.90 -1.84 -18.47
N ILE A 196 -10.07 -2.69 -17.87
CA ILE A 196 -10.48 -3.55 -16.75
C ILE A 196 -10.90 -2.69 -15.53
N VAL A 197 -10.15 -1.61 -15.23
CA VAL A 197 -10.54 -0.66 -14.17
C VAL A 197 -11.91 -0.05 -14.45
N MET A 198 -12.19 0.36 -15.70
CA MET A 198 -13.52 0.90 -16.04
C MET A 198 -14.66 -0.11 -15.83
N ASP A 199 -14.39 -1.41 -15.99
CA ASP A 199 -15.38 -2.47 -15.77
C ASP A 199 -15.73 -2.68 -14.29
N THR A 200 -14.89 -2.23 -13.34
CA THR A 200 -15.16 -2.34 -11.89
C THR A 200 -16.32 -1.46 -11.44
N ARG A 201 -16.58 -0.32 -12.10
CA ARG A 201 -17.69 0.59 -11.77
C ARG A 201 -19.05 -0.11 -11.67
N GLY A 202 -19.31 -1.00 -12.62
CA GLY A 202 -20.56 -1.75 -12.70
C GLY A 202 -20.39 -3.23 -12.37
N HIS A 203 -19.18 -3.65 -12.03
CA HIS A 203 -18.75 -5.05 -11.95
C HIS A 203 -19.21 -5.87 -13.15
N ARG A 204 -19.01 -5.37 -14.37
CA ARG A 204 -19.43 -6.06 -15.61
C ARG A 204 -18.25 -6.17 -16.55
N ALA A 205 -17.79 -7.38 -16.78
CA ALA A 205 -16.72 -7.66 -17.73
C ALA A 205 -17.15 -7.25 -19.15
N SER A 206 -16.38 -6.37 -19.76
CA SER A 206 -16.48 -6.05 -21.19
C SER A 206 -15.44 -6.80 -22.02
N VAL A 207 -14.44 -7.39 -21.36
CA VAL A 207 -13.43 -8.30 -21.92
C VAL A 207 -13.20 -9.47 -20.95
N PRO A 208 -12.80 -10.67 -21.42
CA PRO A 208 -12.59 -11.83 -20.56
C PRO A 208 -11.58 -11.60 -19.42
N GLU A 209 -10.55 -10.78 -19.66
CA GLU A 209 -9.51 -10.48 -18.68
C GLU A 209 -10.05 -9.73 -17.45
N SER A 210 -11.18 -9.04 -17.59
CA SER A 210 -11.85 -8.34 -16.48
C SER A 210 -12.45 -9.31 -15.46
N GLU A 211 -12.88 -10.49 -15.88
CA GLU A 211 -13.62 -11.44 -15.03
C GLU A 211 -12.89 -11.74 -13.72
N LEU A 212 -11.59 -12.04 -13.81
CA LEU A 212 -10.78 -12.35 -12.64
C LEU A 212 -10.61 -11.15 -11.69
N VAL A 213 -10.44 -9.93 -12.22
CA VAL A 213 -10.25 -8.73 -11.39
C VAL A 213 -11.55 -8.36 -10.69
N LEU A 214 -12.69 -8.55 -11.37
CA LEU A 214 -14.01 -8.38 -10.77
C LEU A 214 -14.27 -9.41 -9.66
N ASP A 215 -13.89 -10.67 -9.87
CA ASP A 215 -14.00 -11.71 -8.84
C ASP A 215 -13.14 -11.37 -7.62
N LEU A 216 -11.92 -10.88 -7.83
CA LEU A 216 -11.03 -10.43 -6.77
C LEU A 216 -11.62 -9.26 -5.97
N ASP A 217 -12.21 -8.28 -6.64
CA ASP A 217 -12.81 -7.12 -6.00
C ASP A 217 -14.07 -7.51 -5.20
N LEU A 218 -14.84 -8.47 -5.70
CA LEU A 218 -16.06 -8.96 -5.07
C LEU A 218 -15.84 -10.09 -4.05
N CYS A 219 -14.64 -10.68 -3.93
CA CYS A 219 -14.44 -11.89 -3.12
C CYS A 219 -14.75 -11.68 -1.63
N ARG A 220 -14.61 -10.45 -1.13
CA ARG A 220 -15.02 -10.04 0.23
C ARG A 220 -16.52 -10.25 0.48
N LEU A 221 -17.38 -10.33 -0.54
CA LEU A 221 -18.78 -10.69 -0.31
C LEU A 221 -18.91 -12.09 0.32
N ALA A 222 -17.96 -12.98 0.06
CA ALA A 222 -17.95 -14.36 0.53
C ALA A 222 -17.21 -14.61 1.85
N ALA A 223 -16.78 -13.56 2.54
CA ALA A 223 -16.08 -13.73 3.83
C ALA A 223 -16.99 -14.19 4.96
N SER A 224 -16.40 -14.35 6.14
CA SER A 224 -17.16 -14.65 7.35
C SER A 224 -18.24 -13.58 7.58
N PRO A 225 -19.41 -13.93 8.16
CA PRO A 225 -20.46 -12.96 8.43
C PRO A 225 -19.99 -11.75 9.25
N ALA A 226 -19.09 -11.98 10.21
CA ALA A 226 -18.53 -10.93 11.05
C ALA A 226 -17.65 -9.95 10.25
N ASP A 227 -16.80 -10.46 9.36
CA ASP A 227 -15.96 -9.61 8.51
C ASP A 227 -16.81 -8.83 7.50
N PHE A 228 -17.83 -9.47 6.92
CA PHE A 228 -18.78 -8.84 6.02
C PHE A 228 -19.52 -7.65 6.67
N ASP A 229 -19.91 -7.80 7.94
CA ASP A 229 -20.53 -6.72 8.72
C ASP A 229 -19.53 -5.62 9.09
N ALA A 230 -18.31 -6.00 9.51
CA ALA A 230 -17.26 -5.04 9.82
C ALA A 230 -16.89 -4.17 8.61
N TRP A 231 -16.81 -4.78 7.42
CA TRP A 231 -16.56 -4.05 6.17
C TRP A 231 -17.75 -3.18 5.76
N THR A 232 -18.97 -3.64 6.01
CA THR A 232 -20.15 -2.80 5.81
C THR A 232 -20.08 -1.53 6.67
N ALA A 233 -19.69 -1.67 7.94
CA ALA A 233 -19.47 -0.52 8.83
C ALA A 233 -18.33 0.38 8.34
N ALA A 234 -17.25 -0.19 7.79
CA ALA A 234 -16.17 0.58 7.18
C ALA A 234 -16.63 1.40 5.96
N VAL A 235 -17.40 0.80 5.05
CA VAL A 235 -18.01 1.52 3.91
C VAL A 235 -18.95 2.61 4.38
N PHE A 236 -19.70 2.38 5.46
CA PHE A 236 -20.53 3.41 6.07
C PHE A 236 -19.69 4.59 6.55
N GLU A 237 -18.57 4.33 7.24
CA GLU A 237 -17.72 5.39 7.77
C GLU A 237 -17.17 6.31 6.67
N GLU A 238 -16.75 5.75 5.54
CA GLU A 238 -16.33 6.54 4.38
C GLU A 238 -17.45 7.43 3.81
N ASN A 239 -18.69 6.93 3.84
CA ASN A 239 -19.85 7.63 3.30
C ASN A 239 -20.56 8.52 4.32
N ARG A 240 -20.25 8.41 5.62
CA ARG A 240 -21.00 9.00 6.73
C ARG A 240 -21.14 10.51 6.55
N ALA A 241 -20.04 11.23 6.37
CA ALA A 241 -20.02 12.68 6.25
C ALA A 241 -20.82 13.16 5.03
N LEU A 242 -20.64 12.50 3.88
CA LEU A 242 -21.37 12.82 2.65
C LEU A 242 -22.87 12.58 2.80
N LEU A 243 -23.25 11.44 3.37
CA LEU A 243 -24.65 11.08 3.56
C LEU A 243 -25.34 12.03 4.53
N ALA A 244 -24.70 12.35 5.65
CA ALA A 244 -25.20 13.30 6.64
C ALA A 244 -25.48 14.66 6.00
N ASN A 245 -24.53 15.17 5.19
CA ASN A 245 -24.71 16.44 4.49
C ASN A 245 -25.84 16.42 3.45
N ARG A 246 -26.07 15.28 2.77
CA ARG A 246 -27.11 15.17 1.73
C ARG A 246 -28.52 14.97 2.29
N THR A 247 -28.65 14.28 3.43
CA THR A 247 -29.95 13.89 3.98
C THR A 247 -30.37 14.72 5.19
N GLY A 248 -29.42 15.37 5.87
CA GLY A 248 -29.65 16.03 7.17
C GLY A 248 -29.90 15.04 8.32
N LEU A 249 -29.66 13.75 8.12
CA LEU A 249 -29.84 12.71 9.13
C LEU A 249 -28.57 12.50 9.96
N ASP A 250 -28.74 11.99 11.19
CA ASP A 250 -27.68 11.58 12.09
C ASP A 250 -27.99 10.22 12.77
N GLY A 251 -27.05 9.73 13.57
CA GLY A 251 -27.21 8.53 14.39
C GLY A 251 -27.75 7.31 13.63
N ASP A 252 -28.71 6.60 14.25
CA ASP A 252 -29.31 5.39 13.71
C ASP A 252 -30.11 5.65 12.43
N ALA A 253 -30.72 6.83 12.30
CA ALA A 253 -31.49 7.20 11.10
C ALA A 253 -30.56 7.33 9.88
N LEU A 254 -29.38 7.91 10.07
CA LEU A 254 -28.36 8.00 9.02
C LEU A 254 -27.85 6.61 8.61
N PHE A 255 -27.57 5.74 9.59
CA PHE A 255 -27.15 4.38 9.33
C PHE A 255 -28.23 3.56 8.61
N ALA A 256 -29.50 3.68 9.00
CA ALA A 256 -30.62 3.04 8.33
C ALA A 256 -30.75 3.48 6.86
N ALA A 257 -30.59 4.79 6.58
CA ALA A 257 -30.59 5.32 5.21
C ALA A 257 -29.42 4.78 4.36
N PHE A 258 -28.24 4.61 4.96
CA PHE A 258 -27.11 3.95 4.32
C PHE A 258 -27.43 2.48 4.00
N MET A 259 -27.94 1.73 5.00
CA MET A 259 -28.26 0.31 4.85
C MET A 259 -29.31 0.07 3.78
N GLN A 260 -30.34 0.91 3.68
CA GLN A 260 -31.34 0.81 2.61
C GLN A 260 -30.69 0.87 1.21
N ARG A 261 -29.76 1.81 1.00
CA ARG A 261 -29.04 1.95 -0.28
C ARG A 261 -28.10 0.77 -0.54
N ARG A 262 -27.36 0.33 0.48
CA ARG A 262 -26.44 -0.80 0.38
C ARG A 262 -27.15 -2.11 0.08
N ILE A 263 -28.25 -2.39 0.78
CA ILE A 263 -29.09 -3.57 0.55
C ILE A 263 -29.63 -3.56 -0.88
N ALA A 264 -30.17 -2.43 -1.35
CA ALA A 264 -30.67 -2.32 -2.71
C ALA A 264 -29.57 -2.60 -3.76
N PHE A 265 -28.37 -2.05 -3.57
CA PHE A 265 -27.21 -2.31 -4.44
C PHE A 265 -26.83 -3.80 -4.45
N LEU A 266 -26.64 -4.40 -3.28
CA LEU A 266 -26.22 -5.80 -3.15
C LEU A 266 -27.29 -6.78 -3.64
N GLN A 267 -28.56 -6.49 -3.42
CA GLN A 267 -29.66 -7.28 -3.99
C GLN A 267 -29.68 -7.19 -5.52
N GLY A 268 -29.47 -6.01 -6.09
CA GLY A 268 -29.34 -5.84 -7.55
C GLY A 268 -28.15 -6.64 -8.11
N LEU A 269 -27.03 -6.67 -7.39
CA LEU A 269 -25.88 -7.51 -7.71
C LEU A 269 -26.23 -9.01 -7.65
N ALA A 270 -26.91 -9.45 -6.59
CA ALA A 270 -27.34 -10.83 -6.38
C ALA A 270 -28.42 -11.33 -7.36
N GLN A 271 -29.09 -10.45 -8.11
CA GLN A 271 -30.03 -10.87 -9.16
C GLN A 271 -29.33 -11.44 -10.40
N ARG A 272 -28.01 -11.25 -10.53
CA ARG A 272 -27.23 -11.82 -11.63
C ARG A 272 -27.21 -13.34 -11.54
N ALA A 273 -27.12 -14.00 -12.70
CA ALA A 273 -27.03 -15.46 -12.78
C ALA A 273 -25.80 -16.00 -12.04
N GLN A 274 -24.69 -15.28 -12.09
CA GLN A 274 -23.44 -15.56 -11.39
C GLN A 274 -22.88 -14.25 -10.82
N LEU A 275 -22.37 -14.29 -9.59
CA LEU A 275 -21.60 -13.20 -8.99
C LEU A 275 -20.12 -13.33 -9.33
N PHE A 276 -19.59 -14.55 -9.24
CA PHE A 276 -18.22 -14.89 -9.59
C PHE A 276 -18.15 -15.56 -10.95
N LEU A 277 -17.30 -15.04 -11.82
CA LEU A 277 -17.25 -15.35 -13.25
C LEU A 277 -16.23 -16.44 -13.57
N THR A 278 -15.19 -16.58 -12.75
CA THR A 278 -14.10 -17.53 -12.96
C THR A 278 -14.24 -18.78 -12.09
N PRO A 279 -13.76 -19.95 -12.56
CA PRO A 279 -13.78 -21.18 -11.75
C PRO A 279 -13.02 -21.06 -10.42
N ALA A 280 -12.00 -20.18 -10.34
CA ALA A 280 -11.17 -19.99 -9.15
C ALA A 280 -11.92 -19.39 -7.95
N PHE A 281 -13.10 -18.80 -8.18
CA PHE A 281 -13.94 -18.17 -7.16
C PHE A 281 -15.34 -18.79 -7.08
N ALA A 282 -15.57 -19.95 -7.71
CA ALA A 282 -16.88 -20.61 -7.71
C ALA A 282 -17.36 -20.99 -6.28
N ASP A 283 -16.43 -21.24 -5.36
CA ASP A 283 -16.70 -21.53 -3.95
C ASP A 283 -17.25 -20.31 -3.18
N CYS A 284 -17.00 -19.09 -3.68
CA CYS A 284 -17.44 -17.85 -3.06
C CYS A 284 -18.94 -17.56 -3.29
N GLU A 285 -19.54 -18.11 -4.35
CA GLU A 285 -20.90 -17.77 -4.81
C GLU A 285 -21.96 -17.98 -3.72
N ALA A 286 -21.99 -19.16 -3.10
CA ALA A 286 -22.99 -19.51 -2.10
C ALA A 286 -22.86 -18.66 -0.83
N LEU A 287 -21.62 -18.42 -0.39
CA LEU A 287 -21.30 -17.61 0.79
C LEU A 287 -21.70 -16.15 0.57
N ALA A 288 -21.35 -15.57 -0.57
CA ALA A 288 -21.71 -14.20 -0.92
C ALA A 288 -23.22 -13.99 -0.95
N ARG A 289 -23.96 -14.91 -1.58
CA ARG A 289 -25.42 -14.84 -1.63
C ARG A 289 -26.05 -14.99 -0.24
N ALA A 290 -25.52 -15.85 0.61
CA ALA A 290 -25.97 -16.01 1.99
C ALA A 290 -25.76 -14.72 2.80
N ASN A 291 -24.60 -14.07 2.68
CA ASN A 291 -24.32 -12.79 3.34
C ASN A 291 -25.25 -11.67 2.87
N ILE A 292 -25.46 -11.55 1.55
CA ILE A 292 -26.38 -10.56 0.97
C ILE A 292 -27.82 -10.80 1.45
N ALA A 293 -28.28 -12.06 1.45
CA ALA A 293 -29.61 -12.42 1.91
C ALA A 293 -29.81 -12.14 3.41
N ARG A 294 -28.81 -12.45 4.25
CA ARG A 294 -28.84 -12.15 5.68
C ARG A 294 -28.98 -10.66 5.94
N MET A 295 -28.16 -9.84 5.27
CA MET A 295 -28.23 -8.38 5.41
C MET A 295 -29.60 -7.83 4.97
N ALA A 296 -30.15 -8.35 3.87
CA ALA A 296 -31.46 -7.94 3.37
C ALA A 296 -32.62 -8.32 4.31
N ALA A 297 -32.48 -9.41 5.07
CA ALA A 297 -33.47 -9.86 6.05
C ALA A 297 -33.46 -9.05 7.36
N GLY A 298 -32.58 -8.04 7.48
CA GLY A 298 -32.39 -7.28 8.73
C GLY A 298 -31.62 -8.07 9.79
N GLY A 299 -30.75 -8.99 9.36
CA GLY A 299 -29.91 -9.81 10.23
C GLY A 299 -28.92 -9.01 11.06
#